data_AF-A0A8S3BB59-F1
#
_entry.id   AF-A0A8S3BB59-F1
#
_cell.length_a   1.000
_cell.length_b   1.000
_cell.length_c   1.000
_cell.angle_alpha   90.00
_cell.angle_beta   90.00
_cell.angle_gamma   90.00
#
_symmetry.space_group_name_H-M   'P 1'
#
loop_
_entity.id
_entity.type
_entity.pdbx_description
1 polymer ?
#
loop_
_entity_poly.entity_id
_entity_poly.type
_entity_poly.pdbx_seq_one_letter_code
_entity_poly.pdbx_strand_id
1 'polypeptide(L)'
;MINADLFPSLVALSWPEGQVRIAFDGDGVLFSDQAERIFKTQGLEGFFQFEREHGHTALPKGPMQAFALKLQKVRQSLGETHKWRVRTFLVTARNDVGNVRVFHTLKEWGLEIDETHFLGGLDKTPFLQTINPAIFFDDSRDNIDRAKVYVPSAQVVYGINNVDVNPVATSSSIENKNVQNEHST
;
A
#
# COMPACT_ATOMS: atom_id res chain seq x y z
N MET A 1 -5.77 -14.01 2.28
CA MET A 1 -4.52 -13.87 1.50
C MET A 1 -4.33 -12.40 1.20
N ILE A 2 -3.10 -11.89 1.23
CA ILE A 2 -2.78 -10.54 0.77
C ILE A 2 -2.54 -10.68 -0.74
N ASN A 3 -3.33 -10.01 -1.58
CA ASN A 3 -3.13 -9.97 -3.03
C ASN A 3 -2.25 -8.76 -3.34
N ALA A 4 -1.03 -9.02 -3.82
CA ALA A 4 -0.14 -7.96 -4.29
C ALA A 4 0.65 -8.41 -5.53
N ASP A 5 0.70 -7.55 -6.55
CA ASP A 5 1.48 -7.77 -7.78
C ASP A 5 2.85 -7.11 -7.67
N LEU A 6 3.94 -7.87 -7.88
CA LEU A 6 5.32 -7.40 -7.69
C LEU A 6 5.96 -6.86 -8.97
N PHE A 7 6.65 -5.73 -8.87
CA PHE A 7 7.37 -5.05 -9.96
C PHE A 7 8.84 -4.78 -9.56
N PRO A 8 9.85 -5.31 -10.29
CA PRO A 8 11.27 -5.07 -9.99
C PRO A 8 11.73 -3.67 -10.43
N SER A 9 12.76 -3.12 -9.79
CA SER A 9 13.42 -1.87 -10.20
C SER A 9 14.67 -2.09 -11.07
N LEU A 10 15.09 -1.04 -11.77
CA LEU A 10 16.31 -1.02 -12.60
C LEU A 10 17.57 -0.55 -11.84
N VAL A 11 17.45 -0.21 -10.56
CA VAL A 11 18.52 0.41 -9.76
C VAL A 11 19.04 -0.56 -8.69
N ALA A 12 20.36 -0.65 -8.56
CA ALA A 12 21.00 -1.42 -7.50
C ALA A 12 20.82 -0.75 -6.13
N LEU A 13 20.32 -1.51 -5.15
CA LEU A 13 20.11 -1.02 -3.78
C LEU A 13 21.43 -1.00 -3.00
N SER A 14 21.76 0.12 -2.33
CA SER A 14 22.89 0.20 -1.39
C SER A 14 22.45 0.70 -0.01
N TRP A 15 22.69 -0.09 1.03
CA TRP A 15 22.30 0.16 2.42
C TRP A 15 23.46 -0.08 3.37
N PRO A 16 23.36 0.35 4.65
CA PRO A 16 24.10 -0.31 5.71
C PRO A 16 23.89 -1.82 5.61
N GLU A 17 24.98 -2.59 5.69
CA GLU A 17 24.94 -4.03 5.55
C GLU A 17 23.91 -4.66 6.51
N GLY A 18 23.02 -5.49 5.98
CA GLY A 18 21.99 -6.18 6.75
C GLY A 18 20.74 -5.36 7.10
N GLN A 19 20.52 -4.20 6.48
CA GLN A 19 19.29 -3.42 6.64
C GLN A 19 18.26 -3.70 5.52
N VAL A 20 17.00 -3.91 5.91
CA VAL A 20 15.82 -4.02 5.05
C VAL A 20 14.90 -2.83 5.34
N ARG A 21 14.43 -2.17 4.27
CA ARG A 21 13.52 -1.01 4.34
C ARG A 21 12.23 -1.34 3.62
N ILE A 22 11.09 -1.09 4.28
CA ILE A 22 9.77 -1.42 3.75
C ILE A 22 8.91 -0.16 3.82
N ALA A 23 8.38 0.28 2.68
CA ALA A 23 7.52 1.44 2.61
C ALA A 23 6.06 1.04 2.32
N PHE A 24 5.12 1.71 2.97
CA PHE A 24 3.69 1.50 2.79
C PHE A 24 3.00 2.82 2.47
N ASP A 25 1.98 2.77 1.61
CA ASP A 25 0.93 3.78 1.63
C ASP A 25 0.05 3.65 2.88
N GLY A 26 -0.70 4.72 3.16
CA GLY A 26 -1.72 4.79 4.19
C GLY A 26 -3.02 4.13 3.75
N ASP A 27 -3.98 4.93 3.28
CA ASP A 27 -5.31 4.46 2.86
C ASP A 27 -5.20 3.41 1.76
N GLY A 28 -6.09 2.41 1.78
CA GLY A 28 -6.04 1.30 0.83
C GLY A 28 -4.96 0.24 1.11
N VAL A 29 -3.97 0.55 1.98
CA VAL A 29 -2.83 -0.33 2.27
C VAL A 29 -2.71 -0.65 3.77
N LEU A 30 -2.18 0.27 4.59
CA LEU A 30 -2.15 0.09 6.05
C LEU A 30 -3.51 0.34 6.69
N PHE A 31 -4.22 1.35 6.18
CA PHE A 31 -5.58 1.71 6.59
C PHE A 31 -6.58 1.24 5.53
N SER A 32 -7.85 1.14 5.92
CA SER A 32 -8.93 0.88 4.97
C SER A 32 -9.06 2.02 3.94
N ASP A 33 -9.90 1.83 2.93
CA ASP A 33 -10.21 2.85 1.93
C ASP A 33 -11.30 3.84 2.39
N GLN A 34 -11.58 3.95 3.71
CA GLN A 34 -12.64 4.80 4.25
C GLN A 34 -12.47 6.27 3.84
N ALA A 35 -11.26 6.81 3.92
CA ALA A 35 -11.00 8.20 3.55
C ALA A 35 -11.28 8.44 2.06
N GLU A 36 -10.85 7.52 1.20
CA GLU A 36 -11.09 7.60 -0.24
C GLU A 36 -12.59 7.58 -0.56
N ARG A 37 -13.36 6.72 0.12
CA ARG A 37 -14.83 6.68 -0.03
C ARG A 37 -15.49 8.00 0.39
N ILE A 38 -15.05 8.59 1.50
CA ILE A 38 -15.59 9.86 1.99
C ILE A 38 -15.23 11.00 1.02
N PHE A 39 -13.98 11.05 0.56
CA PHE A 39 -13.55 12.04 -0.42
C PHE A 39 -14.35 11.94 -1.72
N LYS A 40 -14.55 10.74 -2.27
CA LYS A 40 -15.35 10.55 -3.50
C LYS A 40 -16.83 10.90 -3.33
N THR A 41 -17.40 10.71 -2.12
CA THR A 41 -18.83 10.93 -1.86
C THR A 41 -19.16 12.35 -1.39
N GLN A 42 -18.25 13.01 -0.67
CA GLN A 42 -18.49 14.29 0.01
C GLN A 42 -17.48 15.38 -0.36
N GLY A 43 -16.52 15.08 -1.25
CA GLY A 43 -15.49 16.01 -1.66
C GLY A 43 -14.48 16.35 -0.55
N LEU A 44 -13.66 17.36 -0.81
CA LEU A 44 -12.57 17.76 0.08
C LEU A 44 -13.07 18.30 1.42
N GLU A 45 -14.14 19.10 1.43
CA GLU A 45 -14.67 19.68 2.68
C GLU A 45 -15.27 18.60 3.58
N GLY A 46 -16.04 17.67 3.01
CA GLY A 46 -16.59 16.55 3.78
C GLY A 46 -15.49 15.66 4.36
N PHE A 47 -14.42 15.42 3.59
CA PHE A 47 -13.23 14.73 4.10
C PHE A 47 -12.60 15.46 5.30
N PHE A 48 -12.37 16.77 5.20
CA PHE A 48 -11.77 17.52 6.31
C PHE A 48 -12.65 17.56 7.54
N GLN A 49 -13.96 17.74 7.38
CA GLN A 49 -14.89 17.70 8.50
C GLN A 49 -14.87 16.33 9.18
N PHE A 50 -14.90 15.26 8.39
CA PHE A 50 -14.85 13.90 8.91
C PHE A 50 -13.57 13.61 9.68
N GLU A 51 -12.40 13.97 9.14
CA GLU A 51 -11.10 13.77 9.82
C GLU A 51 -11.00 14.58 11.12
N ARG A 52 -11.54 15.81 11.16
CA ARG A 52 -11.60 16.62 12.40
C ARG A 52 -12.45 15.96 13.47
N GLU A 53 -13.65 15.49 13.12
CA GLU A 53 -14.58 14.85 14.06
C GLU A 53 -14.05 13.50 14.57
N HIS A 54 -13.32 12.77 13.74
CA HIS A 54 -12.86 11.40 14.02
C HIS A 54 -11.37 11.34 14.40
N GLY A 55 -10.72 12.47 14.68
CA GLY A 55 -9.28 12.54 14.97
C GLY A 55 -8.81 11.63 16.12
N HIS A 56 -9.71 11.27 17.04
CA HIS A 56 -9.45 10.36 18.17
C HIS A 56 -10.13 8.99 18.03
N THR A 57 -10.54 8.64 16.82
CA THR A 57 -11.08 7.31 16.49
C THR A 57 -10.12 6.64 15.52
N ALA A 58 -9.65 5.44 15.83
CA ALA A 58 -8.76 4.71 14.93
C ALA A 58 -9.35 4.58 13.51
N LEU A 59 -8.46 4.67 12.52
CA LEU A 59 -8.76 4.29 11.14
C LEU A 59 -9.04 2.79 11.10
N PRO A 60 -10.03 2.33 10.31
CA PRO A 60 -10.22 0.89 10.12
C PRO A 60 -8.99 0.28 9.45
N LYS A 61 -8.70 -0.99 9.75
CA LYS A 61 -7.52 -1.69 9.24
C LYS A 61 -7.56 -1.90 7.73
N GLY A 62 -6.43 -1.67 7.07
CA GLY A 62 -6.19 -2.06 5.68
C GLY A 62 -5.65 -3.49 5.56
N PRO A 63 -5.49 -4.00 4.33
CA PRO A 63 -5.01 -5.36 4.07
C PRO A 63 -3.58 -5.63 4.59
N MET A 64 -2.72 -4.61 4.66
CA MET A 64 -1.31 -4.75 5.05
C MET A 64 -1.05 -4.57 6.56
N GLN A 65 -2.07 -4.21 7.35
CA GLN A 65 -1.92 -3.95 8.79
C GLN A 65 -1.34 -5.15 9.55
N ALA A 66 -1.86 -6.36 9.28
CA ALA A 66 -1.38 -7.57 9.95
C ALA A 66 0.07 -7.91 9.56
N PHE A 67 0.51 -7.54 8.35
CA PHE A 67 1.88 -7.72 7.91
C PHE A 67 2.82 -6.73 8.62
N ALA A 68 2.44 -5.45 8.70
CA ALA A 68 3.21 -4.45 9.44
C ALA A 68 3.41 -4.84 10.92
N LEU A 69 2.36 -5.33 11.59
CA LEU A 69 2.45 -5.85 12.95
C LEU A 69 3.38 -7.06 13.08
N LYS A 70 3.41 -7.96 12.08
CA LYS A 70 4.34 -9.09 12.06
C LYS A 70 5.78 -8.64 11.86
N LEU A 71 6.03 -7.67 10.97
CA LEU A 71 7.35 -7.08 10.79
C LEU A 71 7.87 -6.44 12.08
N GLN A 72 7.01 -5.72 12.81
CA GLN A 72 7.38 -5.18 14.11
C GLN A 72 7.77 -6.29 15.10
N LYS A 73 7.02 -7.40 15.17
CA LYS A 73 7.39 -8.53 16.04
C LYS A 73 8.76 -9.10 15.68
N VAL A 74 9.06 -9.21 14.38
CA VAL A 74 10.40 -9.61 13.92
C VAL A 74 11.45 -8.60 14.39
N ARG A 75 11.23 -7.30 14.17
CA ARG A 75 12.12 -6.23 14.65
C ARG A 75 12.37 -6.32 16.16
N GLN A 76 11.32 -6.52 16.96
CA GLN A 76 11.43 -6.66 18.41
C GLN A 76 12.24 -7.90 18.81
N SER A 77 12.11 -9.00 18.08
CA SER A 77 12.90 -10.23 18.34
C SER A 77 14.39 -10.10 18.04
N LEU A 78 14.80 -9.13 17.21
CA LEU A 78 16.21 -8.83 16.93
C LEU A 78 16.92 -8.13 18.11
N GLY A 79 16.15 -7.60 19.07
CA GLY A 79 16.67 -6.83 20.20
C GLY A 79 17.08 -5.40 19.81
N GLU A 80 17.24 -4.56 20.83
CA GLU A 80 17.50 -3.11 20.67
C GLU A 80 18.76 -2.79 19.85
N THR A 81 19.78 -3.63 19.94
CA THR A 81 21.05 -3.46 19.20
C THR A 81 20.92 -3.68 17.69
N HIS A 82 19.85 -4.36 17.24
CA HIS A 82 19.65 -4.73 15.84
C HIS A 82 18.30 -4.30 15.27
N LYS A 83 17.45 -3.58 16.03
CA LYS A 83 16.16 -3.09 15.54
C LYS A 83 16.27 -2.24 14.27
N TRP A 84 17.42 -1.57 14.07
CA TRP A 84 17.72 -0.77 12.88
C TRP A 84 17.82 -1.57 11.59
N ARG A 85 17.90 -2.91 11.66
CA ARG A 85 17.96 -3.80 10.50
C ARG A 85 16.63 -3.93 9.77
N VAL A 86 15.51 -3.58 10.40
CA VAL A 86 14.19 -3.56 9.74
C VAL A 86 13.60 -2.18 9.97
N ARG A 87 13.56 -1.36 8.92
CA ARG A 87 12.97 -0.02 8.96
C ARG A 87 11.66 0.04 8.18
N THR A 88 10.66 0.68 8.75
CA THR A 88 9.34 0.83 8.15
C THR A 88 9.01 2.29 7.90
N PHE A 89 8.42 2.58 6.74
CA PHE A 89 8.09 3.92 6.29
C PHE A 89 6.61 3.98 5.93
N LEU A 90 5.92 5.04 6.36
CA LEU A 90 4.57 5.38 5.89
C LEU A 90 4.69 6.58 4.94
N VAL A 91 4.35 6.40 3.67
CA VAL A 91 4.40 7.44 2.63
C VAL A 91 3.00 7.64 2.07
N THR A 92 2.30 8.67 2.53
CA THR A 92 0.85 8.82 2.33
C THR A 92 0.47 10.16 1.71
N ALA A 93 -0.63 10.15 0.94
CA ALA A 93 -1.23 11.36 0.39
C ALA A 93 -2.00 12.20 1.42
N ARG A 94 -2.21 11.69 2.65
CA ARG A 94 -2.78 12.48 3.74
C ARG A 94 -1.96 13.75 4.01
N ASN A 95 -2.65 14.78 4.47
CA ASN A 95 -2.08 16.07 4.87
C ASN A 95 -2.19 16.29 6.39
N ASP A 96 -1.86 17.50 6.84
CA ASP A 96 -1.86 17.88 8.26
C ASP A 96 -3.21 17.75 8.97
N VAL A 97 -4.34 17.76 8.26
CA VAL A 97 -5.66 17.56 8.89
C VAL A 97 -5.87 16.10 9.27
N GLY A 98 -5.42 15.16 8.42
CA GLY A 98 -5.58 13.72 8.65
C GLY A 98 -4.47 13.10 9.52
N ASN A 99 -3.40 13.83 9.82
CA ASN A 99 -2.22 13.27 10.50
C ASN A 99 -2.53 12.86 11.96
N VAL A 100 -3.40 13.60 12.67
CA VAL A 100 -3.77 13.33 14.07
C VAL A 100 -4.36 11.93 14.20
N ARG A 101 -5.29 11.61 13.29
CA ARG A 101 -5.97 10.32 13.27
C ARG A 101 -5.01 9.18 12.92
N VAL A 102 -4.07 9.41 12.01
CA VAL A 102 -3.01 8.44 11.68
C VAL A 102 -2.17 8.12 12.92
N PHE A 103 -1.66 9.12 13.63
CA PHE A 103 -0.86 8.89 14.83
C PHE A 103 -1.67 8.25 15.96
N HIS A 104 -2.92 8.64 16.14
CA HIS A 104 -3.84 8.00 17.08
C HIS A 104 -4.00 6.50 16.75
N THR A 105 -4.24 6.18 15.48
CA THR A 105 -4.41 4.80 15.01
C THR A 105 -3.16 3.96 15.25
N LEU A 106 -1.99 4.46 14.85
CA LEU A 106 -0.71 3.76 15.05
C LEU A 106 -0.46 3.48 16.53
N LYS A 107 -0.74 4.46 17.40
CA LYS A 107 -0.65 4.30 18.85
C LYS A 107 -1.62 3.25 19.40
N GLU A 108 -2.88 3.29 18.99
CA GLU A 108 -3.92 2.34 19.42
C GLU A 108 -3.58 0.90 19.00
N TRP A 109 -2.99 0.73 17.81
CA TRP A 109 -2.53 -0.58 17.33
C TRP A 109 -1.21 -1.03 17.98
N GLY A 110 -0.53 -0.15 18.70
CA GLY A 110 0.84 -0.39 19.16
C GLY A 110 1.80 -0.65 18.01
N LEU A 111 1.57 -0.02 16.85
CA LEU A 111 2.40 -0.14 15.65
C LEU A 111 3.35 1.06 15.55
N GLU A 112 4.64 0.79 15.67
CA GLU A 112 5.74 1.73 15.45
C GLU A 112 6.11 1.78 13.98
N ILE A 113 6.10 2.98 13.41
CA ILE A 113 6.64 3.30 12.09
C ILE A 113 7.87 4.19 12.30
N ASP A 114 8.99 3.89 11.65
CA ASP A 114 10.24 4.62 11.85
C ASP A 114 10.17 6.04 11.28
N GLU A 115 9.57 6.20 10.10
CA GLU A 115 9.41 7.49 9.45
C GLU A 115 8.05 7.59 8.74
N THR A 116 7.38 8.72 8.91
CA THR A 116 6.09 9.01 8.26
C THR A 116 6.22 10.28 7.42
N HIS A 117 5.82 10.20 6.15
CA HIS A 117 5.83 11.29 5.19
C HIS A 117 4.40 11.58 4.73
N PHE A 118 3.86 12.70 5.19
CA PHE A 118 2.56 13.24 4.77
C PHE A 118 2.78 14.16 3.58
N LEU A 119 2.42 13.69 2.38
CA LEU A 119 2.75 14.38 1.14
C LEU A 119 1.63 15.27 0.62
N GLY A 120 0.42 15.21 1.19
CA GLY A 120 -0.70 16.04 0.75
C GLY A 120 -1.04 15.91 -0.74
N GLY A 121 -0.81 14.73 -1.32
CA GLY A 121 -1.04 14.46 -2.75
C GLY A 121 0.16 14.74 -3.68
N LEU A 122 1.30 15.19 -3.16
CA LEU A 122 2.54 15.29 -3.95
C LEU A 122 3.03 13.92 -4.42
N ASP A 123 3.81 13.92 -5.50
CA ASP A 123 4.43 12.70 -6.03
C ASP A 123 5.32 12.04 -4.97
N LYS A 124 5.10 10.74 -4.75
CA LYS A 124 5.86 9.91 -3.80
C LYS A 124 7.26 9.58 -4.31
N THR A 125 7.48 9.63 -5.62
CA THR A 125 8.71 9.15 -6.27
C THR A 125 9.99 9.75 -5.69
N PRO A 126 10.13 11.08 -5.48
CA PRO A 126 11.36 11.66 -4.93
C PRO A 126 11.69 11.15 -3.52
N PHE A 127 10.67 10.94 -2.69
CA PHE A 127 10.82 10.39 -1.35
C PHE A 127 11.19 8.92 -1.41
N LEU A 128 10.53 8.14 -2.28
CA LEU A 128 10.85 6.73 -2.47
C LEU A 128 12.27 6.52 -2.99
N GLN A 129 12.78 7.38 -3.87
CA GLN A 129 14.19 7.34 -4.29
C GLN A 129 15.16 7.65 -3.14
N THR A 130 14.79 8.57 -2.25
CA THR A 130 15.62 8.94 -1.10
C THR A 130 15.62 7.84 -0.03
N ILE A 131 14.44 7.29 0.27
CA ILE A 131 14.27 6.17 1.20
C ILE A 131 14.89 4.91 0.62
N ASN A 132 14.76 4.72 -0.70
CA ASN A 132 15.18 3.65 -1.61
C ASN A 132 14.60 2.23 -1.33
N PRO A 133 13.40 2.06 -0.75
CA PRO A 133 13.02 0.85 -0.01
C PRO A 133 13.22 -0.46 -0.77
N ALA A 134 13.47 -1.56 -0.04
CA ALA A 134 13.54 -2.90 -0.63
C ALA A 134 12.22 -3.31 -1.28
N ILE A 135 11.10 -2.76 -0.79
CA ILE A 135 9.79 -2.84 -1.43
C ILE A 135 8.88 -1.69 -0.98
N PHE A 136 8.07 -1.17 -1.89
CA PHE A 136 7.02 -0.19 -1.65
C PHE A 136 5.64 -0.78 -1.96
N PHE A 137 4.68 -0.64 -1.04
CA PHE A 137 3.29 -1.08 -1.22
C PHE A 137 2.34 0.11 -1.40
N ASP A 138 1.55 0.12 -2.47
CA ASP A 138 0.56 1.16 -2.79
C ASP A 138 -0.66 0.53 -3.47
N ASP A 139 -1.88 1.04 -3.23
CA ASP A 139 -3.08 0.54 -3.91
C ASP A 139 -3.33 1.21 -5.27
N SER A 140 -2.73 2.38 -5.51
CA SER A 140 -2.88 3.15 -6.73
C SER A 140 -1.93 2.67 -7.83
N ARG A 141 -2.53 2.28 -8.97
CA ARG A 141 -1.76 1.88 -10.16
C ARG A 141 -0.81 2.98 -10.63
N ASP A 142 -1.26 4.23 -10.60
CA ASP A 142 -0.46 5.38 -11.05
C ASP A 142 0.78 5.60 -10.17
N ASN A 143 0.65 5.41 -8.85
CA ASN A 143 1.79 5.49 -7.94
C ASN A 143 2.78 4.36 -8.22
N ILE A 144 2.28 3.13 -8.46
CA ILE A 144 3.12 1.97 -8.79
C ILE A 144 3.85 2.18 -10.12
N ASP A 145 3.16 2.66 -11.15
CA ASP A 145 3.77 2.88 -12.48
C ASP A 145 4.86 3.96 -12.44
N ARG A 146 4.72 5.00 -11.61
CA ARG A 146 5.78 5.98 -11.35
C ARG A 146 6.94 5.39 -10.54
N ALA A 147 6.65 4.69 -9.45
CA ALA A 147 7.64 4.22 -8.49
C ALA A 147 8.50 3.06 -9.01
N LYS A 148 7.90 2.11 -9.75
CA LYS A 148 8.56 0.86 -10.18
C LYS A 148 9.79 1.07 -11.05
N VAL A 149 9.91 2.22 -11.70
CA VAL A 149 11.10 2.60 -12.47
C VAL A 149 12.34 2.69 -11.57
N TYR A 150 12.15 3.07 -10.31
CA TYR A 150 13.24 3.37 -9.38
C TYR A 150 13.34 2.39 -8.22
N VAL A 151 12.21 1.91 -7.70
CA VAL A 151 12.18 1.05 -6.49
C VAL A 151 11.26 -0.15 -6.69
N PRO A 152 11.60 -1.34 -6.15
CA PRO A 152 10.71 -2.48 -6.21
C PRO A 152 9.36 -2.12 -5.58
N SER A 153 8.28 -2.37 -6.31
CA SER A 153 6.95 -1.88 -5.95
C SER A 153 5.94 -3.01 -6.02
N ALA A 154 4.90 -2.92 -5.20
CA ALA A 154 3.86 -3.93 -5.08
C ALA A 154 2.48 -3.29 -5.05
N GLN A 155 1.66 -3.55 -6.07
CA GLN A 155 0.30 -3.03 -6.10
C GLN A 155 -0.59 -3.84 -5.16
N VAL A 156 -1.21 -3.20 -4.18
CA VAL A 156 -2.18 -3.83 -3.28
C VAL A 156 -3.57 -3.72 -3.90
N VAL A 157 -4.12 -4.84 -4.38
CA VAL A 157 -5.43 -4.86 -5.03
C VAL A 157 -6.54 -4.85 -3.97
N TYR A 158 -6.88 -3.66 -3.48
CA TYR A 158 -7.88 -3.44 -2.44
C TYR A 158 -8.60 -2.10 -2.61
N GLY A 159 -9.83 -2.03 -2.10
CA GLY A 159 -10.57 -0.78 -1.95
C GLY A 159 -11.25 -0.26 -3.23
N ILE A 160 -11.89 0.91 -3.09
CA ILE A 160 -12.71 1.55 -4.13
C ILE A 160 -11.92 1.98 -5.38
N ASN A 161 -10.60 1.93 -5.35
CA ASN A 161 -9.75 2.19 -6.51
C ASN A 161 -9.54 0.94 -7.38
N ASN A 162 -9.84 -0.25 -6.87
CA ASN A 162 -9.54 -1.53 -7.50
C ASN A 162 -10.79 -2.41 -7.72
N VAL A 163 -11.99 -1.80 -7.81
CA VAL A 163 -13.28 -2.51 -7.87
C VAL A 163 -13.44 -3.37 -9.14
N ASP A 164 -12.80 -2.96 -10.23
CA ASP A 164 -12.84 -3.68 -11.52
C ASP A 164 -11.69 -4.68 -11.70
N VAL A 165 -10.77 -4.75 -10.73
CA VAL A 165 -9.65 -5.70 -10.73
C VAL A 165 -10.14 -7.01 -10.11
N ASN A 166 -11.08 -7.68 -10.79
CA ASN A 166 -11.42 -9.07 -10.45
C ASN A 166 -10.18 -9.94 -10.67
N PRO A 167 -9.76 -10.79 -9.71
CA PRO A 167 -8.83 -11.85 -10.01
C PRO A 167 -9.53 -12.74 -11.03
N VAL A 168 -9.04 -12.73 -12.27
CA VAL A 168 -9.56 -13.53 -13.37
C VAL A 168 -9.80 -14.95 -12.86
N ALA A 169 -11.08 -15.31 -12.73
CA ALA A 169 -11.49 -16.69 -12.82
C ALA A 169 -10.88 -17.20 -14.13
N THR A 170 -10.01 -18.18 -14.03
CA THR A 170 -9.44 -18.91 -15.15
C THR A 170 -10.60 -19.40 -16.03
N SER A 171 -10.92 -18.63 -17.06
CA SER A 171 -11.86 -19.01 -18.10
C SER A 171 -11.20 -20.10 -18.94
N SER A 172 -11.34 -21.33 -18.44
CA SER A 172 -11.26 -22.53 -19.27
C SER A 172 -12.43 -22.52 -20.26
N SER A 173 -12.28 -21.75 -21.33
CA SER A 173 -13.06 -21.92 -22.56
C SER A 173 -12.20 -22.71 -23.53
N ILE A 174 -12.16 -24.03 -23.37
CA ILE A 174 -11.83 -24.91 -24.48
C ILE A 174 -13.01 -24.78 -25.44
N GLU A 175 -12.78 -24.06 -26.55
CA GLU A 175 -13.68 -24.05 -27.70
C GLU A 175 -13.89 -25.48 -28.19
N ASN A 176 -15.13 -25.96 -28.06
CA ASN A 176 -15.66 -27.05 -28.85
C ASN A 176 -15.60 -26.64 -30.33
N LYS A 177 -14.59 -27.11 -31.06
CA LYS A 177 -14.64 -27.13 -32.52
C LYS A 177 -15.68 -28.18 -32.94
N ASN A 178 -16.90 -27.72 -33.19
CA ASN A 178 -17.87 -28.42 -34.01
C ASN A 178 -17.24 -28.66 -35.39
N VAL A 179 -16.95 -29.91 -35.70
CA VAL A 179 -16.68 -30.36 -37.07
C VAL A 179 -18.03 -30.50 -37.76
N GLN A 180 -18.42 -29.49 -38.51
CA GLN A 180 -19.28 -29.67 -39.67
C GLN A 180 -18.43 -29.34 -40.90
N ASN A 181 -18.05 -30.37 -41.65
CA ASN A 181 -17.75 -30.22 -43.06
C ASN A 181 -18.50 -31.31 -43.81
N GLU A 182 -19.53 -30.82 -44.49
CA GLU A 182 -20.13 -31.31 -45.71
C GLU A 182 -19.20 -32.19 -46.55
N HIS A 183 -19.67 -33.37 -46.97
CA HIS A 183 -19.42 -33.93 -48.29
C HIS A 183 -20.75 -34.50 -48.81
N SER A 184 -21.38 -33.75 -49.72
CA SER A 184 -22.30 -34.31 -50.70
C SER A 184 -21.55 -34.54 -52.00
N THR A 185 -21.94 -35.63 -52.68
CA THR A 185 -21.57 -36.10 -54.03
C THR A 185 -20.20 -36.72 -54.23
#